data_AF-A0A8T8S9D1-F1
#
_entry.id   AF-A0A8T8S9D1-F1
#
_cell.length_a   1.000
_cell.length_b   1.000
_cell.length_c   1.000
_cell.angle_alpha   90.00
_cell.angle_beta   90.00
_cell.angle_gamma   90.00
#
_symmetry.space_group_name_H-M   'P 1'
#
loop_
_entity.id
_entity.type
_entity.pdbx_description
1 polymer ?
#
loop_
_entity_poly.entity_id
_entity_poly.type
_entity_poly.pdbx_seq_one_letter_code
_entity_poly.pdbx_strand_id
1 'polypeptide(L)'
;MEASPSTRKAKENPKQLYRLSELVPKMRGQESQTNADSPPAWTTPTRSSSHGVKPTPSKEETSPYVKRVKDFETYKTAVLAALSRLEEVCPMCFMVGEPHDHGVVNCKVEEFNFKAQKTFREREGNTWGKGVCYFCLLPQTICGRANEERICAWGRHRDTIRGVLLLLTLRKDVLRQAVEKAEEMDSRYKLVEAQAKGIMDVTWREEYSLYGHKRVYRAFPAVAAVLLRVVVGVE
;
A
#
# COMPACT_ATOMS: atom_id res chain seq x y z
N MET A 1 -53.36 12.59 -9.28
CA MET A 1 -52.77 11.29 -8.89
C MET A 1 -51.59 11.59 -8.00
N GLU A 2 -51.76 11.30 -6.72
CA GLU A 2 -50.81 11.59 -5.65
C GLU A 2 -49.64 10.60 -5.68
N ALA A 3 -48.43 11.08 -5.39
CA ALA A 3 -47.26 10.24 -5.17
C ALA A 3 -46.84 10.33 -3.70
N SER A 4 -46.93 9.20 -3.00
CA SER A 4 -46.53 9.04 -1.61
C SER A 4 -45.01 9.18 -1.41
N PRO A 5 -44.54 9.75 -0.28
CA PRO A 5 -43.13 9.75 0.08
C PRO A 5 -42.75 8.47 0.85
N SER A 6 -41.74 7.75 0.37
CA SER A 6 -41.19 6.59 1.08
C SER A 6 -40.10 7.04 2.06
N THR A 7 -40.40 6.93 3.35
CA THR A 7 -39.43 7.04 4.44
C THR A 7 -38.81 5.66 4.70
N ARG A 8 -37.48 5.54 4.59
CA ARG A 8 -36.75 4.43 5.21
C ARG A 8 -35.59 4.95 6.04
N LYS A 9 -35.75 4.77 7.35
CA LYS A 9 -34.78 5.02 8.42
C LYS A 9 -33.48 4.23 8.17
N ALA A 10 -32.34 4.90 8.23
CA ALA A 10 -31.04 4.25 8.35
C ALA A 10 -30.89 3.63 9.74
N LYS A 11 -30.49 2.36 9.81
CA LYS A 11 -30.01 1.70 11.04
C LYS A 11 -28.55 2.09 11.24
N GLU A 12 -28.26 2.86 12.27
CA GLU A 12 -26.91 3.00 12.81
C GLU A 12 -26.48 1.68 13.44
N ASN A 13 -25.25 1.26 13.17
CA ASN A 13 -24.58 0.18 13.88
C ASN A 13 -23.22 0.73 14.35
N PRO A 14 -22.90 0.72 15.65
CA PRO A 14 -21.72 1.39 16.17
C PRO A 14 -20.47 0.58 15.82
N LYS A 15 -19.62 1.14 14.95
CA LYS A 15 -18.28 0.58 14.69
C LYS A 15 -17.41 0.85 15.92
N GLN A 16 -17.02 -0.22 16.62
CA GLN A 16 -15.92 -0.18 17.58
C GLN A 16 -14.66 0.31 16.87
N LEU A 17 -14.22 1.52 17.24
CA LEU A 17 -12.98 2.13 16.79
C LEU A 17 -11.82 1.46 17.54
N TYR A 18 -11.06 0.61 16.85
CA TYR A 18 -9.72 0.25 17.32
C TYR A 18 -8.78 1.41 16.98
N ARG A 19 -8.16 2.02 17.99
CA ARG A 19 -7.16 3.08 17.82
C ARG A 19 -5.87 2.48 17.26
N LEU A 20 -5.40 3.00 16.13
CA LEU A 20 -4.11 2.69 15.50
C LEU A 20 -2.88 2.87 16.42
N SER A 21 -3.02 3.56 17.56
CA SER A 21 -1.96 3.68 18.57
C SER A 21 -1.53 2.35 19.21
N GLU A 22 -2.31 1.28 19.04
CA GLU A 22 -1.98 -0.06 19.53
C GLU A 22 -1.17 -0.90 18.51
N LEU A 23 -1.03 -0.43 17.27
CA LEU A 23 -0.38 -1.18 16.17
C LEU A 23 1.08 -0.78 15.91
N VAL A 24 1.69 0.06 16.76
CA VAL A 24 3.07 0.53 16.59
C VAL A 24 3.88 0.24 17.85
N PRO A 25 4.92 -0.61 17.81
CA PRO A 25 5.85 -0.77 18.92
C PRO A 25 6.59 0.55 19.17
N LYS A 26 6.35 1.16 20.34
CA LYS A 26 7.17 2.26 20.86
C LYS A 26 8.56 1.74 21.18
N MET A 27 9.53 2.02 20.33
CA MET A 27 10.95 1.90 20.67
C MET A 27 11.35 3.09 21.56
N ARG A 28 11.23 2.92 22.87
CA ARG A 28 11.90 3.77 23.88
C ARG A 28 13.26 3.11 24.14
N GLY A 29 14.40 3.75 23.87
CA GLY A 29 14.84 4.98 24.52
C GLY A 29 15.83 4.57 25.62
N GLN A 30 17.10 4.51 25.22
CA GLN A 30 18.27 4.11 25.99
C GLN A 30 18.55 5.16 27.08
N GLU A 31 18.58 4.76 28.35
CA GLU A 31 19.12 5.59 29.43
C GLU A 31 20.43 4.99 29.95
N SER A 32 21.47 5.80 29.85
CA SER A 32 22.79 5.64 30.45
C SER A 32 22.71 5.94 31.95
N GLN A 33 23.34 5.10 32.78
CA GLN A 33 23.84 5.54 34.09
C GLN A 33 25.23 4.93 34.36
N THR A 34 26.10 5.82 34.82
CA THR A 34 27.52 5.68 35.14
C THR A 34 27.74 5.42 36.65
N ASN A 35 28.91 4.83 36.93
CA ASN A 35 29.77 4.96 38.13
C ASN A 35 29.59 4.01 39.36
N ALA A 36 30.65 3.20 39.51
CA ALA A 36 31.61 3.16 40.62
C ALA A 36 31.39 2.28 41.88
N ASP A 37 32.56 1.77 42.30
CA ASP A 37 33.03 1.27 43.60
C ASP A 37 32.99 -0.23 43.96
N SER A 38 34.17 -0.67 44.44
CA SER A 38 34.59 -2.06 44.72
C SER A 38 34.52 -2.40 46.24
N PRO A 39 35.06 -3.53 46.76
CA PRO A 39 34.35 -4.54 47.57
C PRO A 39 34.78 -4.52 49.07
N PRO A 40 34.37 -5.47 49.95
CA PRO A 40 35.04 -6.79 50.08
C PRO A 40 34.12 -7.95 50.59
N ALA A 41 34.45 -9.24 50.36
CA ALA A 41 35.04 -10.21 51.30
C ALA A 41 34.11 -11.36 51.84
N TRP A 42 34.41 -12.59 51.39
CA TRP A 42 34.29 -13.91 52.04
C TRP A 42 32.93 -14.49 52.50
N THR A 43 32.46 -15.56 51.84
CA THR A 43 32.16 -16.89 52.46
C THR A 43 31.71 -17.93 51.41
N THR A 44 32.11 -19.18 51.63
CA THR A 44 31.94 -20.38 50.78
C THR A 44 30.67 -21.18 51.16
N PRO A 45 30.41 -22.36 50.57
CA PRO A 45 29.35 -22.64 49.59
C PRO A 45 28.07 -23.30 50.18
N THR A 46 26.91 -23.04 49.58
CA THR A 46 25.72 -23.90 49.80
C THR A 46 25.05 -24.24 48.48
N ARG A 47 25.21 -25.51 48.11
CA ARG A 47 24.51 -26.23 47.05
C ARG A 47 23.02 -26.34 47.41
N SER A 48 22.16 -25.68 46.64
CA SER A 48 20.73 -26.00 46.58
C SER A 48 20.20 -25.78 45.17
N SER A 49 19.89 -26.91 44.53
CA SER A 49 18.97 -27.12 43.44
C SER A 49 17.92 -26.02 43.21
N SER A 50 17.94 -25.44 42.02
CA SER A 50 16.77 -25.29 41.14
C SER A 50 17.26 -24.62 39.86
N HIS A 51 17.41 -25.39 38.78
CA HIS A 51 17.62 -24.83 37.45
C HIS A 51 16.33 -24.10 37.02
N GLY A 52 16.14 -22.89 37.54
CA GLY A 52 15.35 -21.88 36.89
C GLY A 52 16.10 -21.48 35.63
N VAL A 53 15.79 -22.14 34.52
CA VAL A 53 16.14 -21.66 33.19
C VAL A 53 15.46 -20.31 33.06
N LYS A 54 16.18 -19.22 33.36
CA LYS A 54 15.80 -17.89 32.89
C LYS A 54 15.68 -18.06 31.37
N PRO A 55 14.51 -17.80 30.75
CA PRO A 55 14.45 -17.76 29.31
C PRO A 55 15.35 -16.59 28.90
N THR A 56 16.56 -16.91 28.46
CA THR A 56 17.36 -15.99 27.66
C THR A 56 16.41 -15.52 26.56
N PRO A 57 16.12 -14.23 26.42
CA PRO A 57 15.39 -13.76 25.27
C PRO A 57 16.30 -14.07 24.09
N SER A 58 16.03 -15.17 23.40
CA SER A 58 16.61 -15.41 22.10
C SER A 58 16.18 -14.22 21.28
N LYS A 59 17.11 -13.29 21.01
CA LYS A 59 16.96 -12.38 19.89
C LYS A 59 16.83 -13.30 18.69
N GLU A 60 15.59 -13.57 18.28
CA GLU A 60 15.31 -14.25 17.02
C GLU A 60 15.89 -13.35 15.95
N GLU A 61 17.14 -13.63 15.53
CA GLU A 61 17.71 -13.12 14.31
C GLU A 61 16.83 -13.62 13.17
N THR A 62 15.79 -12.84 12.91
CA THR A 62 14.85 -13.10 11.85
C THR A 62 15.66 -12.99 10.56
N SER A 63 15.87 -14.11 9.88
CA SER A 63 16.61 -14.16 8.61
C SER A 63 16.19 -12.99 7.71
N PRO A 64 17.12 -12.30 7.01
CA PRO A 64 16.80 -11.19 6.11
C PRO A 64 15.69 -11.54 5.10
N TYR A 65 15.60 -12.80 4.70
CA TYR A 65 14.52 -13.28 3.84
C TYR A 65 13.15 -13.26 4.54
N VAL A 66 13.07 -13.77 5.78
CA VAL A 66 11.83 -13.79 6.58
C VAL A 66 11.34 -12.37 6.85
N LYS A 67 12.26 -11.42 7.12
CA LYS A 67 11.91 -10.00 7.25
C LYS A 67 11.26 -9.47 5.97
N ARG A 68 11.88 -9.68 4.80
CA ARG A 68 11.35 -9.22 3.51
C ARG A 68 9.97 -9.81 3.19
N VAL A 69 9.73 -11.08 3.56
CA VAL A 69 8.41 -11.71 3.40
C VAL A 69 7.36 -11.01 4.27
N LYS A 70 7.67 -10.76 5.55
CA LYS A 70 6.78 -10.03 6.46
C LYS A 70 6.49 -8.62 5.95
N ASP A 71 7.51 -7.87 5.56
CA ASP A 71 7.39 -6.50 5.03
C ASP A 71 6.48 -6.47 3.80
N PHE A 72 6.60 -7.46 2.90
CA PHE A 72 5.73 -7.57 1.73
C PHE A 72 4.27 -7.87 2.09
N GLU A 73 4.00 -8.83 2.99
CA GLU A 73 2.61 -9.16 3.35
C GLU A 73 1.93 -7.98 4.09
N THR A 74 2.67 -7.26 4.94
CA THR A 74 2.19 -6.01 5.55
C THR A 74 1.87 -4.96 4.49
N TYR A 75 2.79 -4.73 3.55
CA TYR A 75 2.59 -3.79 2.46
C TYR A 75 1.37 -4.17 1.58
N LYS A 76 1.26 -5.43 1.19
CA LYS A 76 0.12 -5.95 0.42
C LYS A 76 -1.19 -5.71 1.17
N THR A 77 -1.22 -6.02 2.46
CA THR A 77 -2.41 -5.79 3.30
C THR A 77 -2.80 -4.31 3.32
N ALA A 78 -1.82 -3.41 3.48
CA ALA A 78 -2.06 -1.97 3.47
C ALA A 78 -2.61 -1.47 2.12
N VAL A 79 -2.06 -1.94 0.99
CA VAL A 79 -2.55 -1.56 -0.34
C VAL A 79 -3.99 -2.03 -0.58
N LEU A 80 -4.31 -3.27 -0.22
CA LEU A 80 -5.66 -3.83 -0.39
C LEU A 80 -6.68 -3.14 0.53
N ALA A 81 -6.28 -2.81 1.76
CA ALA A 81 -7.09 -2.00 2.67
C ALA A 81 -7.32 -0.59 2.10
N ALA A 82 -6.27 0.02 1.52
CA ALA A 82 -6.39 1.34 0.93
C ALA A 82 -7.39 1.37 -0.23
N LEU A 83 -7.32 0.40 -1.15
CA LEU A 83 -8.28 0.28 -2.26
C LEU A 83 -9.74 0.21 -1.78
N SER A 84 -9.98 -0.49 -0.67
CA SER A 84 -11.32 -0.62 -0.09
C SER A 84 -11.84 0.71 0.47
N ARG A 85 -10.95 1.59 0.96
CA ARG A 85 -11.32 2.94 1.47
C ARG A 85 -11.54 3.97 0.35
N LEU A 86 -11.00 3.72 -0.84
CA LEU A 86 -11.09 4.62 -2.00
C LEU A 86 -12.37 4.42 -2.84
N GLU A 87 -13.38 3.71 -2.33
CA GLU A 87 -14.67 3.57 -3.03
C GLU A 87 -15.43 4.91 -3.11
N GLU A 88 -15.27 5.75 -2.10
CA GLU A 88 -15.94 7.04 -1.97
C GLU A 88 -14.99 8.23 -2.18
N VAL A 89 -13.71 7.97 -2.43
CA VAL A 89 -12.68 9.01 -2.59
C VAL A 89 -11.94 8.84 -3.92
N CYS A 90 -11.80 9.93 -4.67
CA CYS A 90 -11.11 9.94 -5.95
C CYS A 90 -9.63 10.24 -5.73
N PRO A 91 -8.72 9.25 -5.87
CA PRO A 91 -7.29 9.47 -5.66
C PRO A 91 -6.71 10.48 -6.66
N MET A 92 -7.28 10.59 -7.87
CA MET A 92 -6.79 11.54 -8.87
C MET A 92 -7.09 12.97 -8.43
N CYS A 93 -8.34 13.27 -8.06
CA CYS A 93 -8.75 14.59 -7.58
C CYS A 93 -8.03 14.96 -6.29
N PHE A 94 -7.91 14.03 -5.35
CA PHE A 94 -7.18 14.24 -4.10
C PHE A 94 -5.73 14.70 -4.37
N MET A 95 -5.02 13.98 -5.26
CA MET A 95 -3.63 14.28 -5.56
C MET A 95 -3.41 15.61 -6.29
N VAL A 96 -4.43 16.13 -6.99
CA VAL A 96 -4.35 17.44 -7.66
C VAL A 96 -5.02 18.57 -6.89
N GLY A 97 -5.51 18.33 -5.67
CA GLY A 97 -6.14 19.35 -4.82
C GLY A 97 -7.56 19.73 -5.23
N GLU A 98 -8.25 18.88 -6.00
CA GLU A 98 -9.64 19.08 -6.43
C GLU A 98 -10.63 18.44 -5.43
N PRO A 99 -11.93 18.82 -5.45
CA PRO A 99 -12.97 18.13 -4.68
C PRO A 99 -12.93 16.62 -4.96
N HIS A 100 -12.81 15.80 -3.92
CA HIS A 100 -12.46 14.38 -4.06
C HIS A 100 -13.42 13.41 -3.37
N ASP A 101 -14.48 13.89 -2.73
CA ASP A 101 -15.54 13.09 -2.08
C ASP A 101 -16.47 12.44 -3.14
N HIS A 102 -15.88 11.62 -4.00
CA HIS A 102 -16.56 10.81 -5.00
C HIS A 102 -15.68 9.64 -5.42
N GLY A 103 -16.29 8.49 -5.74
CA GLY A 103 -15.56 7.38 -6.37
C GLY A 103 -15.05 7.72 -7.78
N VAL A 104 -13.99 7.02 -8.21
CA VAL A 104 -13.33 7.23 -9.52
C VAL A 104 -14.29 7.20 -10.71
N VAL A 105 -15.29 6.32 -10.67
CA VAL A 105 -16.32 6.18 -11.72
C VAL A 105 -17.15 7.45 -11.92
N ASN A 106 -17.24 8.30 -10.90
CA ASN A 106 -18.02 9.54 -10.88
C ASN A 106 -17.14 10.79 -11.09
N CYS A 107 -15.85 10.63 -11.37
CA CYS A 107 -14.94 11.74 -11.57
C CYS A 107 -15.35 12.58 -12.79
N LYS A 108 -15.52 13.89 -12.57
CA LYS A 108 -15.93 14.86 -13.61
C LYS A 108 -14.77 15.66 -14.20
N VAL A 109 -13.58 15.59 -13.58
CA VAL A 109 -12.38 16.28 -14.09
C VAL A 109 -12.05 15.73 -15.47
N GLU A 110 -11.97 16.60 -16.48
CA GLU A 110 -11.89 16.21 -17.89
C GLU A 110 -10.74 15.23 -18.17
N GLU A 111 -9.59 15.46 -17.54
CA GLU A 111 -8.38 14.66 -17.68
C GLU A 111 -8.47 13.26 -17.05
N PHE A 112 -9.42 13.03 -16.13
CA PHE A 112 -9.51 11.84 -15.28
C PHE A 112 -10.84 11.10 -15.36
N ASN A 113 -11.83 11.69 -16.02
CA ASN A 113 -13.17 11.12 -16.15
C ASN A 113 -13.15 9.78 -16.90
N PHE A 114 -14.31 9.12 -16.94
CA PHE A 114 -14.46 7.82 -17.59
C PHE A 114 -13.98 7.82 -19.06
N LYS A 115 -14.23 8.90 -19.82
CA LYS A 115 -13.81 9.02 -21.22
C LYS A 115 -12.28 9.08 -21.33
N ALA A 116 -11.61 9.83 -20.47
CA ALA A 116 -10.15 9.90 -20.44
C ALA A 116 -9.53 8.55 -20.06
N GLN A 117 -10.08 7.87 -19.05
CA GLN A 117 -9.63 6.53 -18.66
C GLN A 117 -9.86 5.47 -19.74
N LYS A 118 -10.98 5.53 -20.46
CA LYS A 118 -11.25 4.67 -21.61
C LYS A 118 -10.24 4.93 -22.74
N THR A 119 -9.99 6.19 -23.06
CA THR A 119 -9.00 6.61 -24.06
C THR A 119 -7.60 6.11 -23.68
N PHE A 120 -7.21 6.27 -22.42
CA PHE A 120 -5.93 5.76 -21.90
C PHE A 120 -5.80 4.25 -22.11
N ARG A 121 -6.83 3.46 -21.78
CA ARG A 121 -6.82 2.00 -21.98
C ARG A 121 -6.61 1.59 -23.44
N GLU A 122 -7.22 2.32 -24.37
CA GLU A 122 -7.28 1.96 -25.80
C GLU A 122 -6.02 2.38 -26.57
N ARG A 123 -5.12 3.16 -25.96
CA ARG A 123 -3.84 3.50 -26.57
C ARG A 123 -2.90 2.30 -26.55
N GLU A 124 -2.31 2.01 -27.71
CA GLU A 124 -1.41 0.86 -27.95
C GLU A 124 -0.26 0.78 -26.93
N GLY A 125 0.28 1.93 -26.51
CA GLY A 125 1.32 2.02 -25.49
C GLY A 125 0.89 1.72 -24.05
N ASN A 126 -0.37 1.36 -23.79
CA ASN A 126 -0.88 1.05 -22.45
C ASN A 126 -1.39 -0.41 -22.32
N THR A 127 -1.07 -1.26 -23.29
CA THR A 127 -1.46 -2.68 -23.29
C THR A 127 -0.70 -3.48 -22.23
N TRP A 128 -1.40 -4.35 -21.49
CA TRP A 128 -0.79 -5.14 -20.41
C TRP A 128 -0.22 -6.48 -20.89
N GLY A 129 1.00 -6.78 -20.45
CA GLY A 129 1.65 -8.10 -20.63
C GLY A 129 1.26 -9.11 -19.54
N LYS A 130 2.13 -10.10 -19.33
CA LYS A 130 1.98 -11.14 -18.30
C LYS A 130 2.18 -10.56 -16.88
N GLY A 131 1.69 -11.25 -15.86
CA GLY A 131 1.89 -10.90 -14.44
C GLY A 131 0.91 -9.86 -13.86
N VAL A 132 0.01 -9.32 -14.69
CA VAL A 132 -1.08 -8.41 -14.27
C VAL A 132 -2.41 -9.16 -14.27
N CYS A 133 -3.25 -8.89 -13.27
CA CYS A 133 -4.63 -9.37 -13.28
C CYS A 133 -5.46 -8.53 -14.27
N TYR A 134 -5.98 -9.13 -15.34
CA TYR A 134 -6.73 -8.39 -16.36
C TYR A 134 -8.04 -7.76 -15.83
N PHE A 135 -8.57 -8.32 -14.73
CA PHE A 135 -9.83 -7.86 -14.13
C PHE A 135 -9.66 -6.66 -13.20
N CYS A 136 -8.57 -6.55 -12.45
CA CYS A 136 -8.36 -5.46 -11.47
C CYS A 136 -7.11 -4.60 -11.72
N LEU A 137 -6.25 -4.98 -12.67
CA LEU A 137 -4.97 -4.34 -12.99
C LEU A 137 -3.91 -4.34 -11.87
N LEU A 138 -4.15 -5.05 -10.76
CA LEU A 138 -3.13 -5.31 -9.77
C LEU A 138 -2.12 -6.35 -10.29
N PRO A 139 -0.87 -6.34 -9.80
CA PRO A 139 0.03 -7.47 -9.96
C PRO A 139 -0.63 -8.74 -9.42
N GLN A 140 -0.44 -9.88 -10.08
CA GLN A 140 -1.02 -11.15 -9.64
C GLN A 140 -0.58 -11.54 -8.22
N THR A 141 0.66 -11.19 -7.84
CA THR A 141 1.20 -11.38 -6.48
C THR A 141 0.46 -10.58 -5.40
N ILE A 142 -0.12 -9.44 -5.76
CA ILE A 142 -0.93 -8.59 -4.88
C ILE A 142 -2.39 -9.02 -4.92
N CYS A 143 -2.93 -9.24 -6.11
CA CYS A 143 -4.30 -9.73 -6.33
C CYS A 143 -4.53 -11.09 -5.67
N GLY A 144 -3.49 -11.94 -5.59
CA GLY A 144 -3.56 -13.28 -5.02
C GLY A 144 -4.23 -14.33 -5.90
N ARG A 145 -4.35 -14.10 -7.22
CA ARG A 145 -5.00 -15.03 -8.16
C ARG A 145 -4.20 -15.23 -9.44
N ALA A 146 -4.27 -16.45 -9.98
CA ALA A 146 -3.99 -16.73 -11.39
C ALA A 146 -5.18 -16.26 -12.25
N ASN A 147 -4.95 -15.87 -13.51
CA ASN A 147 -5.99 -15.37 -14.43
C ASN A 147 -6.90 -16.49 -14.98
N GLU A 148 -7.34 -17.43 -14.14
CA GLU A 148 -8.12 -18.62 -14.53
C GLU A 148 -9.61 -18.46 -14.24
N GLU A 149 -9.97 -17.75 -13.17
CA GLU A 149 -11.36 -17.48 -12.79
C GLU A 149 -11.89 -16.19 -13.43
N ARG A 150 -13.14 -16.21 -13.90
CA ARG A 150 -13.79 -15.04 -14.53
C ARG A 150 -14.22 -13.95 -13.53
N ILE A 151 -14.13 -14.20 -12.23
CA ILE A 151 -14.57 -13.28 -11.18
C ILE A 151 -13.36 -12.89 -10.34
N CYS A 152 -13.08 -11.59 -10.20
CA CYS A 152 -11.99 -11.08 -9.36
C CYS A 152 -12.58 -10.22 -8.23
N ALA A 153 -12.23 -10.53 -6.97
CA ALA A 153 -12.68 -9.78 -5.80
C ALA A 153 -12.33 -8.28 -5.88
N TRP A 154 -11.21 -7.95 -6.53
CA TRP A 154 -10.73 -6.58 -6.68
C TRP A 154 -11.18 -5.92 -8.00
N GLY A 155 -11.98 -6.61 -8.81
CA GLY A 155 -12.38 -6.14 -10.15
C GLY A 155 -13.08 -4.78 -10.15
N ARG A 156 -13.81 -4.44 -9.08
CA ARG A 156 -14.44 -3.13 -8.90
C ARG A 156 -13.45 -1.96 -8.80
N HIS A 157 -12.20 -2.21 -8.40
CA HIS A 157 -11.16 -1.18 -8.26
C HIS A 157 -10.29 -1.02 -9.52
N ARG A 158 -10.64 -1.69 -10.63
CA ARG A 158 -9.90 -1.64 -11.89
C ARG A 158 -9.69 -0.21 -12.39
N ASP A 159 -10.73 0.61 -12.27
CA ASP A 159 -10.72 1.99 -12.75
C ASP A 159 -9.90 2.89 -11.81
N THR A 160 -9.84 2.56 -10.51
CA THR A 160 -8.93 3.22 -9.57
C THR A 160 -7.48 3.03 -9.96
N ILE A 161 -7.04 1.79 -10.23
CA ILE A 161 -5.67 1.52 -10.66
C ILE A 161 -5.36 2.22 -12.00
N ARG A 162 -6.30 2.15 -12.95
CA ARG A 162 -6.13 2.82 -14.24
C ARG A 162 -6.04 4.33 -14.12
N GLY A 163 -6.90 4.93 -13.30
CA GLY A 163 -6.93 6.35 -13.03
C GLY A 163 -5.62 6.86 -12.42
N VAL A 164 -5.07 6.12 -11.45
CA VAL A 164 -3.77 6.46 -10.87
C VAL A 164 -2.64 6.36 -11.91
N LEU A 165 -2.64 5.33 -12.77
CA LEU A 165 -1.65 5.25 -13.85
C LEU A 165 -1.78 6.42 -14.82
N LEU A 166 -3.01 6.78 -15.22
CA LEU A 166 -3.26 7.95 -16.05
C LEU A 166 -2.74 9.23 -15.39
N LEU A 167 -3.06 9.46 -14.12
CA LEU A 167 -2.54 10.58 -13.32
C LEU A 167 -1.01 10.66 -13.38
N LEU A 168 -0.31 9.55 -13.14
CA LEU A 168 1.15 9.50 -13.17
C LEU A 168 1.73 9.84 -14.56
N THR A 169 1.01 9.56 -15.65
CA THR A 169 1.43 9.96 -17.00
C THR A 169 1.13 11.43 -17.33
N LEU A 170 0.22 12.08 -16.59
CA LEU A 170 -0.22 13.46 -16.86
C LEU A 170 0.47 14.49 -15.95
N ARG A 171 0.81 14.11 -14.71
CA ARG A 171 1.33 15.00 -13.67
C ARG A 171 2.73 14.57 -13.21
N LYS A 172 3.76 15.24 -13.74
CA LYS A 172 5.17 14.91 -13.45
C LYS A 172 5.55 15.09 -11.98
N ASP A 173 4.97 16.08 -11.33
CA ASP A 173 5.14 16.36 -9.91
C ASP A 173 4.56 15.26 -9.01
N VAL A 174 3.38 14.73 -9.38
CA VAL A 174 2.77 13.59 -8.70
C VAL A 174 3.59 12.33 -8.93
N LEU A 175 4.06 12.10 -10.17
CA LEU A 175 4.95 10.99 -10.49
C LEU A 175 6.23 11.04 -9.63
N ARG A 176 6.90 12.18 -9.57
CA ARG A 176 8.12 12.36 -8.77
C ARG A 176 7.88 12.04 -7.29
N GLN A 177 6.82 12.58 -6.70
CA GLN A 177 6.46 12.32 -5.30
C GLN A 177 6.14 10.83 -5.04
N ALA A 178 5.43 10.18 -5.97
CA ALA A 178 5.11 8.76 -5.87
C ALA A 178 6.35 7.87 -5.99
N VAL A 179 7.31 8.25 -6.85
CA VAL A 179 8.59 7.56 -7.00
C VAL A 179 9.45 7.74 -5.76
N GLU A 180 9.59 8.96 -5.24
CA GLU A 180 10.32 9.24 -4.00
C GLU A 180 9.78 8.39 -2.83
N LYS A 181 8.45 8.32 -2.69
CA LYS A 181 7.84 7.52 -1.62
C LYS A 181 8.04 6.01 -1.82
N ALA A 182 8.05 5.54 -3.07
CA ALA A 182 8.35 4.13 -3.36
C ALA A 182 9.83 3.80 -3.13
N GLU A 183 10.74 4.75 -3.35
CA GLU A 183 12.18 4.62 -3.06
C GLU A 183 12.47 4.50 -1.56
N GLU A 184 11.68 5.13 -0.70
CA GLU A 184 11.76 4.92 0.76
C GLU A 184 11.53 3.45 1.15
N MET A 185 10.73 2.72 0.38
CA MET A 185 10.47 1.30 0.63
C MET A 185 11.52 0.37 0.01
N ASP A 186 12.02 0.71 -1.18
CA ASP A 186 13.08 -0.02 -1.88
C ASP A 186 13.97 0.97 -2.62
N SER A 187 15.15 1.24 -2.09
CA SER A 187 16.06 2.27 -2.62
C SER A 187 16.57 2.00 -4.05
N ARG A 188 16.39 0.76 -4.54
CA ARG A 188 16.73 0.35 -5.91
C ARG A 188 15.61 0.68 -6.90
N TYR A 189 14.43 1.01 -6.40
CA TYR A 189 13.29 1.37 -7.22
C TYR A 189 13.61 2.61 -8.04
N LYS A 190 13.33 2.54 -9.34
CA LYS A 190 13.37 3.68 -10.26
C LYS A 190 12.26 3.49 -11.28
N LEU A 191 11.58 4.58 -11.59
CA LEU A 191 10.57 4.64 -12.65
C LEU A 191 10.86 5.87 -13.49
N VAL A 192 11.00 5.65 -14.80
CA VAL A 192 11.24 6.74 -15.75
C VAL A 192 9.98 7.56 -15.98
N GLU A 193 10.12 8.75 -16.56
CA GLU A 193 8.97 9.54 -17.00
C GLU A 193 8.12 8.77 -18.04
N ALA A 194 6.85 9.13 -18.13
CA ALA A 194 5.98 8.59 -19.17
C ALA A 194 6.50 9.00 -20.57
N GLN A 195 6.33 8.11 -21.56
CA GLN A 195 6.73 8.36 -22.94
C GLN A 195 6.06 9.62 -23.51
N ALA A 196 4.77 9.80 -23.21
CA ALA A 196 4.01 11.00 -23.53
C ALA A 196 2.82 11.14 -22.57
N LYS A 197 2.13 12.29 -22.61
CA LYS A 197 0.89 12.49 -21.83
C LYS A 197 -0.14 11.40 -22.16
N GLY A 198 -0.53 10.61 -21.15
CA GLY A 198 -1.46 9.50 -21.31
C GLY A 198 -0.87 8.26 -21.99
N ILE A 199 0.46 8.14 -22.11
CA ILE A 199 1.16 6.98 -22.68
C ILE A 199 2.28 6.57 -21.73
N MET A 200 2.14 5.41 -21.10
CA MET A 200 3.16 4.86 -20.22
C MET A 200 4.40 4.46 -21.02
N ASP A 201 5.58 4.76 -20.48
CA ASP A 201 6.82 4.20 -21.00
C ASP A 201 6.80 2.66 -20.94
N VAL A 202 7.50 1.99 -21.87
CA VAL A 202 7.51 0.53 -21.95
C VAL A 202 8.01 -0.12 -20.66
N THR A 203 8.97 0.51 -20.00
CA THR A 203 9.57 -0.01 -18.76
C THR A 203 8.58 -0.04 -17.59
N TRP A 204 7.50 0.75 -17.62
CA TRP A 204 6.48 0.76 -16.57
C TRP A 204 5.78 -0.59 -16.41
N ARG A 205 5.76 -1.37 -17.50
CA ARG A 205 5.09 -2.68 -17.59
C ARG A 205 6.04 -3.85 -17.38
N GLU A 206 7.34 -3.61 -17.30
CA GLU A 206 8.33 -4.64 -17.05
C GLU A 206 8.21 -5.23 -15.65
N GLU A 207 8.68 -6.46 -15.49
CA GLU A 207 8.75 -7.11 -14.19
C GLU A 207 9.76 -6.40 -13.27
N TYR A 208 9.34 -6.12 -12.04
CA TYR A 208 10.13 -5.55 -10.97
C TYR A 208 10.05 -6.46 -9.73
N SER A 209 11.20 -6.71 -9.10
CA SER A 209 11.30 -7.55 -7.90
C SER A 209 11.22 -6.69 -6.64
N LEU A 210 9.98 -6.44 -6.19
CA LEU A 210 9.70 -5.70 -4.97
C LEU A 210 10.18 -6.48 -3.74
N TYR A 211 10.86 -5.79 -2.83
CA TYR A 211 11.58 -6.40 -1.70
C TYR A 211 12.50 -7.55 -2.15
N GLY A 212 13.01 -7.50 -3.38
CA GLY A 212 13.94 -8.48 -3.94
C GLY A 212 13.40 -9.91 -4.13
N HIS A 213 12.10 -10.16 -3.96
CA HIS A 213 11.54 -11.51 -4.10
C HIS A 213 10.11 -11.60 -4.65
N LYS A 214 9.37 -10.48 -4.78
CA LYS A 214 7.98 -10.49 -5.27
C LYS A 214 7.87 -9.74 -6.59
N ARG A 215 7.39 -10.45 -7.61
CA ARG A 215 7.24 -9.91 -8.97
C ARG A 215 6.00 -9.02 -9.05
N VAL A 216 6.20 -7.77 -9.46
CA VAL A 216 5.16 -6.80 -9.80
C VAL A 216 5.52 -6.11 -11.11
N TYR A 217 4.62 -5.36 -11.75
CA TYR A 217 5.04 -4.47 -12.83
C TYR A 217 5.71 -3.23 -12.25
N ARG A 218 6.68 -2.65 -12.98
CA ARG A 218 7.54 -1.58 -12.47
C ARG A 218 6.78 -0.34 -12.01
N ALA A 219 5.67 0.05 -12.65
CA ALA A 219 4.90 1.21 -12.18
C ALA A 219 4.14 0.98 -10.85
N PHE A 220 3.99 -0.27 -10.41
CA PHE A 220 3.13 -0.61 -9.27
C PHE A 220 3.54 0.03 -7.94
N PRO A 221 4.83 0.08 -7.54
CA PRO A 221 5.21 0.75 -6.30
C PRO A 221 4.81 2.23 -6.26
N ALA A 222 4.93 2.96 -7.39
CA ALA A 222 4.44 4.34 -7.48
C ALA A 222 2.91 4.42 -7.41
N VAL A 223 2.19 3.50 -8.06
CA VAL A 223 0.72 3.41 -7.93
C VAL A 223 0.32 3.21 -6.47
N ALA A 224 0.94 2.26 -5.77
CA ALA A 224 0.66 1.99 -4.38
C ALA A 224 0.99 3.17 -3.45
N ALA A 225 2.09 3.88 -3.71
CA ALA A 225 2.43 5.09 -2.97
C ALA A 225 1.31 6.15 -3.04
N VAL A 226 0.68 6.33 -4.21
CA VAL A 226 -0.48 7.21 -4.36
C VAL A 226 -1.67 6.70 -3.54
N LEU A 227 -2.00 5.41 -3.65
CA LEU A 227 -3.15 4.82 -2.93
C LEU A 227 -3.00 4.97 -1.41
N LEU A 228 -1.81 4.68 -0.88
CA LEU A 228 -1.50 4.78 0.55
C LEU A 228 -1.52 6.24 1.02
N ARG A 229 -0.99 7.17 0.22
CA ARG A 229 -1.00 8.61 0.56
C ARG A 229 -2.40 9.16 0.71
N VAL A 230 -3.29 8.84 -0.22
CA VAL A 230 -4.69 9.33 -0.17
C VAL A 230 -5.36 8.83 1.11
N VAL A 231 -5.12 7.58 1.51
CA VAL A 231 -5.74 7.03 2.72
C VAL A 231 -5.18 7.63 4.00
N VAL A 232 -3.88 7.96 4.05
CA VAL A 232 -3.28 8.66 5.21
C VAL A 232 -3.74 10.12 5.28
N GLY A 233 -3.95 10.79 4.14
CA GLY A 233 -4.32 12.20 4.11
C GLY A 233 -5.81 12.51 4.23
N VAL A 234 -6.66 11.48 4.25
CA VAL A 234 -8.12 11.59 4.49
C VAL A 234 -8.47 11.35 5.98
N GLU A 235 -7.50 10.95 6.80
CA GLU A 235 -7.61 10.85 8.27
C GLU A 235 -7.30 12.19 8.96
#